data_AF-A0A3D5NWN0-F1
#
_entry.id   AF-A0A3D5NWN0-F1
#
_cell.length_a   1.000
_cell.length_b   1.000
_cell.length_c   1.000
_cell.angle_alpha   90.00
_cell.angle_beta   90.00
_cell.angle_gamma   90.00
#
_symmetry.space_group_name_H-M   'P 1'
#
loop_
_entity.id
_entity.type
_entity.pdbx_description
1 polymer ?
#
loop_
_entity_poly.entity_id
_entity_poly.type
_entity_poly.pdbx_seq_one_letter_code
_entity_poly.pdbx_strand_id
1 'polypeptide(L)'
;SEFTADVVSVVGSDINFSAYNTVVIFHAGLGGDFDFALDPTPGNLPSAFLTQAEMAQVGFNLPVPNVLIIPESQNMLHFPETRELFIDSDNPCFFQFGLNGTFALMMGFRLGLPPMYNTETGQALVGKFGLMDQGAANVQGIAPAWPNPYSRMLQGWTSSVPIYVGDTLQVGVDEAPLQFTISPGESYLIENKERNLHQSPPGYTEWIVNDDTVGVVIASSGVVLSTDDADAGYPGNGLLIWHIDENAIHTAENPNAGPTQWIDLVEGDGAQDLGFTTRILFGDFLEQGWWFDPWFAGNDGWFALNRQQLLTPDSLVRFGPDTHPNTRSNTGRPSHLALERISRSGSVMSFSVSSDRLVGNRNLDRIYGVIPSEIPTVLGQIRGSDSLAFFKLNESGSLNLLGNPINSLHSLLNGAIDTTIKFLYPYFVSHQSNGNSFYDIRSGVTFVDH
;
A
#
# COMPACT_ATOMS: atom_id res chain seq x y z
N SER A 1 -22.10 -1.61 30.29
CA SER A 1 -22.09 -0.99 31.63
C SER A 1 -21.78 -2.01 32.73
N GLU A 2 -22.35 -3.22 32.72
CA GLU A 2 -22.03 -4.27 33.71
C GLU A 2 -20.58 -4.77 33.58
N PHE A 3 -20.13 -5.15 32.38
CA PHE A 3 -18.74 -5.54 32.11
C PHE A 3 -17.70 -4.52 32.61
N THR A 4 -17.98 -3.22 32.42
CA THR A 4 -17.15 -2.12 32.93
C THR A 4 -17.05 -2.13 34.46
N ALA A 5 -18.19 -2.22 35.13
CA ALA A 5 -18.26 -2.16 36.59
C ALA A 5 -17.51 -3.36 37.20
N ASP A 6 -17.60 -4.52 36.55
CA ASP A 6 -16.88 -5.72 36.93
C ASP A 6 -15.36 -5.54 36.79
N VAL A 7 -14.86 -5.02 35.65
CA VAL A 7 -13.42 -4.75 35.47
C VAL A 7 -12.90 -3.79 36.54
N VAL A 8 -13.59 -2.67 36.78
CA VAL A 8 -13.18 -1.68 37.80
C VAL A 8 -13.21 -2.29 39.20
N SER A 9 -14.20 -3.12 39.51
CA SER A 9 -14.34 -3.74 40.83
C SER A 9 -13.33 -4.86 41.09
N VAL A 10 -12.93 -5.61 40.05
CA VAL A 10 -11.98 -6.73 40.13
C VAL A 10 -10.53 -6.25 40.19
N VAL A 11 -10.19 -5.20 39.42
CA VAL A 11 -8.81 -4.69 39.38
C VAL A 11 -8.42 -3.95 40.67
N GLY A 12 -9.41 -3.43 41.41
CA GLY A 12 -9.20 -2.83 42.72
C GLY A 12 -8.30 -1.59 42.71
N SER A 13 -7.79 -1.20 43.90
CA SER A 13 -6.85 -0.09 44.09
C SER A 13 -5.38 -0.43 43.78
N ASP A 14 -5.10 -1.69 43.42
CA ASP A 14 -3.74 -2.22 43.39
C ASP A 14 -3.00 -1.86 42.10
N ILE A 15 -3.73 -1.48 41.04
CA ILE A 15 -3.14 -1.02 39.78
C ILE A 15 -3.24 0.50 39.69
N ASN A 16 -2.07 1.15 39.62
CA ASN A 16 -2.00 2.57 39.28
C ASN A 16 -2.18 2.77 37.76
N PHE A 17 -3.42 2.87 37.29
CA PHE A 17 -3.76 3.10 35.88
C PHE A 17 -3.10 4.35 35.26
N SER A 18 -2.81 5.38 36.06
CA SER A 18 -2.13 6.59 35.57
C SER A 18 -0.69 6.35 35.11
N ALA A 19 -0.10 5.19 35.45
CA ALA A 19 1.22 4.78 34.95
C ALA A 19 1.17 4.24 33.52
N TYR A 20 -0.01 4.01 32.96
CA TYR A 20 -0.18 3.39 31.65
C TYR A 20 -0.88 4.34 30.68
N ASN A 21 -0.51 4.26 29.40
CA ASN A 21 -1.22 4.96 28.33
C ASN A 21 -2.28 4.08 27.66
N THR A 22 -2.28 2.78 27.94
CA THR A 22 -3.12 1.76 27.30
C THR A 22 -3.28 0.57 28.23
N VAL A 23 -4.50 0.05 28.32
CA VAL A 23 -4.81 -1.20 29.02
C VAL A 23 -5.47 -2.15 28.03
N VAL A 24 -5.03 -3.40 28.03
CA VAL A 24 -5.67 -4.47 27.26
C VAL A 24 -6.44 -5.35 28.24
N ILE A 25 -7.73 -5.54 27.98
CA ILE A 25 -8.64 -6.35 28.79
C ILE A 25 -8.95 -7.59 27.98
N PHE A 26 -8.50 -8.75 28.48
CA PHE A 26 -8.90 -10.05 27.96
C PHE A 26 -10.17 -10.48 28.68
N HIS A 27 -11.28 -10.64 27.95
CA HIS A 27 -12.51 -11.20 28.51
C HIS A 27 -12.58 -12.70 28.28
N ALA A 28 -13.24 -13.42 29.18
CA ALA A 28 -13.44 -14.86 29.05
C ALA A 28 -14.30 -15.19 27.82
N GLY A 29 -14.03 -16.34 27.21
CA GLY A 29 -14.79 -16.87 26.08
C GLY A 29 -14.26 -16.46 24.71
N LEU A 30 -15.14 -16.54 23.72
CA LEU A 30 -14.85 -16.24 22.31
C LEU A 30 -15.17 -14.78 21.98
N GLY A 31 -14.54 -14.24 20.94
CA GLY A 31 -14.88 -12.92 20.42
C GLY A 31 -16.14 -12.97 19.56
N GLY A 32 -16.94 -11.91 19.63
CA GLY A 32 -18.05 -11.67 18.70
C GLY A 32 -17.60 -11.03 17.39
N ASP A 33 -16.39 -11.36 16.91
CA ASP A 33 -15.69 -10.65 15.82
C ASP A 33 -15.99 -11.20 14.42
N PHE A 34 -16.53 -12.42 14.34
CA PHE A 34 -16.73 -13.13 13.09
C PHE A 34 -18.22 -13.39 12.86
N ASP A 35 -18.69 -13.08 11.66
CA ASP A 35 -20.04 -13.41 11.22
C ASP A 35 -20.06 -14.84 10.66
N PHE A 36 -20.85 -15.70 11.27
CA PHE A 36 -21.08 -17.06 10.81
C PHE A 36 -22.55 -17.21 10.39
N ALA A 37 -22.80 -17.93 9.29
CA ALA A 37 -24.16 -18.17 8.79
C ALA A 37 -25.11 -18.79 9.84
N LEU A 38 -24.54 -19.49 10.83
CA LEU A 38 -25.20 -19.89 12.07
C LEU A 38 -24.32 -19.44 13.22
N ASP A 39 -24.43 -18.17 13.63
CA ASP A 39 -23.66 -17.65 14.77
C ASP A 39 -24.07 -18.37 16.07
N PRO A 40 -23.16 -19.17 16.66
CA PRO A 40 -23.47 -19.88 17.88
C PRO A 40 -23.27 -19.04 19.14
N THR A 41 -22.78 -17.83 18.97
CA THR A 41 -22.22 -16.97 19.99
C THR A 41 -22.78 -15.53 19.95
N PRO A 42 -24.09 -15.29 19.69
CA PRO A 42 -24.63 -13.95 19.42
C PRO A 42 -24.57 -12.95 20.59
N GLY A 43 -24.22 -13.43 21.80
CA GLY A 43 -24.00 -12.59 22.97
C GLY A 43 -22.53 -12.33 23.30
N ASN A 44 -21.58 -12.79 22.47
CA ASN A 44 -20.15 -12.62 22.73
C ASN A 44 -19.76 -11.15 22.47
N LEU A 45 -18.86 -10.62 23.30
CA LEU A 45 -18.41 -9.25 23.15
C LEU A 45 -17.49 -9.17 21.92
N PRO A 46 -17.73 -8.24 20.98
CA PRO A 46 -16.78 -7.98 19.91
C PRO A 46 -15.53 -7.31 20.47
N SER A 47 -14.40 -7.52 19.80
CA SER A 47 -13.17 -6.82 20.09
C SER A 47 -13.33 -5.34 19.77
N ALA A 48 -12.74 -4.48 20.61
CA ALA A 48 -12.87 -3.04 20.47
C ALA A 48 -11.64 -2.29 20.94
N PHE A 49 -11.29 -1.23 20.21
CA PHE A 49 -10.43 -0.16 20.68
C PHE A 49 -11.30 1.03 21.10
N LEU A 50 -11.07 1.55 22.30
CA LEU A 50 -11.79 2.70 22.85
C LEU A 50 -10.81 3.74 23.37
N THR A 51 -10.96 4.96 22.87
CA THR A 51 -10.35 6.17 23.45
C THR A 51 -11.08 6.59 24.72
N GLN A 52 -10.45 7.44 25.54
CA GLN A 52 -11.09 8.00 26.73
C GLN A 52 -12.43 8.70 26.44
N ALA A 53 -12.56 9.34 25.27
CA ALA A 53 -13.80 9.98 24.87
C ALA A 53 -14.91 8.97 24.58
N GLU A 54 -14.60 7.91 23.82
CA GLU A 54 -15.56 6.84 23.49
C GLU A 54 -15.94 6.03 24.73
N MET A 55 -14.98 5.73 25.59
CA MET A 55 -15.22 5.14 26.90
C MET A 55 -16.26 5.95 27.69
N ALA A 56 -16.10 7.27 27.78
CA ALA A 56 -17.05 8.14 28.48
C ALA A 56 -18.45 8.12 27.84
N GLN A 57 -18.55 8.02 26.52
CA GLN A 57 -19.83 7.94 25.80
C GLN A 57 -20.63 6.67 26.14
N VAL A 58 -19.94 5.54 26.31
CA VAL A 58 -20.57 4.24 26.63
C VAL A 58 -20.68 3.97 28.13
N GLY A 59 -20.33 4.95 28.97
CA GLY A 59 -20.32 4.81 30.43
C GLY A 59 -19.22 3.87 30.95
N PHE A 60 -18.18 3.65 30.15
CA PHE A 60 -16.97 2.93 30.54
C PHE A 60 -15.97 3.95 31.13
N ASN A 61 -15.55 3.80 32.38
CA ASN A 61 -14.70 4.81 33.02
C ASN A 61 -13.48 4.18 33.69
N LEU A 62 -12.40 4.04 32.91
CA LEU A 62 -11.06 3.75 33.43
C LEU A 62 -10.19 5.00 33.27
N PRO A 63 -9.36 5.36 34.27
CA PRO A 63 -8.48 6.53 34.22
C PRO A 63 -7.22 6.21 33.39
N VAL A 64 -7.42 5.79 32.14
CA VAL A 64 -6.40 5.49 31.14
C VAL A 64 -6.83 6.13 29.80
N PRO A 65 -5.90 6.62 28.97
CA PRO A 65 -6.28 7.24 27.69
C PRO A 65 -6.91 6.28 26.68
N ASN A 66 -6.55 4.99 26.74
CA ASN A 66 -6.90 4.00 25.72
C ASN A 66 -7.17 2.64 26.36
N VAL A 67 -8.18 1.93 25.84
CA VAL A 67 -8.49 0.55 26.22
C VAL A 67 -8.67 -0.30 24.97
N LEU A 68 -8.09 -1.50 24.99
CA LEU A 68 -8.42 -2.57 24.05
C LEU A 68 -9.19 -3.64 24.81
N ILE A 69 -10.30 -4.09 24.25
CA ILE A 69 -11.08 -5.23 24.73
C ILE A 69 -10.93 -6.31 23.68
N ILE A 70 -10.45 -7.48 24.08
CA ILE A 70 -10.25 -8.64 23.20
C ILE A 70 -10.63 -9.92 23.96
N PRO A 71 -11.03 -11.00 23.28
CA PRO A 71 -11.32 -12.26 23.95
C PRO A 71 -10.05 -12.97 24.39
N GLU A 72 -10.20 -13.93 25.30
CA GLU A 72 -9.15 -14.87 25.68
C GLU A 72 -8.73 -15.78 24.51
N SER A 73 -9.67 -16.11 23.62
CA SER A 73 -9.42 -16.94 22.45
C SER A 73 -10.36 -16.59 21.29
N GLN A 74 -9.88 -16.74 20.07
CA GLN A 74 -10.71 -16.73 18.85
C GLN A 74 -10.91 -18.14 18.26
N ASN A 75 -10.26 -19.15 18.84
CA ASN A 75 -10.33 -20.50 18.34
C ASN A 75 -11.53 -21.23 18.96
N MET A 76 -12.55 -21.42 18.12
CA MET A 76 -13.85 -21.98 18.50
C MET A 76 -13.77 -23.46 18.90
N LEU A 77 -12.71 -24.18 18.51
CA LEU A 77 -12.55 -25.58 18.90
C LEU A 77 -12.02 -25.78 20.32
N HIS A 78 -11.57 -24.70 20.99
CA HIS A 78 -11.09 -24.79 22.38
C HIS A 78 -12.22 -24.94 23.40
N PHE A 79 -13.41 -24.40 23.13
CA PHE A 79 -14.53 -24.46 24.06
C PHE A 79 -15.44 -25.65 23.72
N PRO A 80 -15.79 -26.51 24.69
CA PRO A 80 -16.69 -27.64 24.46
C PRO A 80 -18.02 -27.24 23.81
N GLU A 81 -18.58 -26.11 24.25
CA GLU A 81 -19.88 -25.59 23.82
C GLU A 81 -19.91 -25.25 22.33
N THR A 82 -18.80 -24.73 21.79
CA THR A 82 -18.69 -24.40 20.37
C THR A 82 -18.10 -25.54 19.54
N ARG A 83 -17.26 -26.39 20.13
CA ARG A 83 -16.68 -27.55 19.44
C ARG A 83 -17.75 -28.54 18.96
N GLU A 84 -18.81 -28.75 19.74
CA GLU A 84 -19.90 -29.65 19.35
C GLU A 84 -20.62 -29.21 18.07
N LEU A 85 -20.59 -27.91 17.74
CA LEU A 85 -21.24 -27.37 16.55
C LEU A 85 -20.50 -27.70 15.26
N PHE A 86 -19.19 -27.98 15.37
CA PHE A 86 -18.31 -28.23 14.23
C PHE A 86 -17.86 -29.69 14.17
N ILE A 87 -18.41 -30.57 15.01
CA ILE A 87 -18.01 -31.99 15.08
C ILE A 87 -18.31 -32.76 13.78
N ASP A 88 -19.38 -32.37 13.09
CA ASP A 88 -19.80 -32.94 11.82
C ASP A 88 -19.27 -32.13 10.61
N SER A 89 -18.43 -31.12 10.85
CA SER A 89 -17.78 -30.39 9.75
C SER A 89 -16.75 -31.26 9.05
N ASP A 90 -16.74 -31.23 7.73
CA ASP A 90 -15.70 -31.88 6.92
C ASP A 90 -14.30 -31.28 7.17
N ASN A 91 -14.23 -30.03 7.64
CA ASN A 91 -12.99 -29.36 7.98
C ASN A 91 -13.13 -28.50 9.26
N PRO A 92 -13.11 -29.11 10.46
CA PRO A 92 -13.25 -28.37 11.70
C PRO A 92 -12.09 -27.37 11.94
N CYS A 93 -10.90 -27.64 11.39
CA CYS A 93 -9.75 -26.73 11.49
C CYS A 93 -10.01 -25.37 10.82
N PHE A 94 -11.00 -25.27 9.91
CA PHE A 94 -11.44 -24.01 9.32
C PHE A 94 -11.95 -22.99 10.37
N PHE A 95 -12.36 -23.44 11.55
CA PHE A 95 -12.87 -22.59 12.63
C PHE A 95 -11.82 -22.23 13.69
N GLN A 96 -10.54 -22.46 13.39
CA GLN A 96 -9.42 -22.12 14.27
C GLN A 96 -8.85 -20.76 13.90
N PHE A 97 -9.27 -19.70 14.60
CA PHE A 97 -8.72 -18.36 14.43
C PHE A 97 -7.68 -18.02 15.49
N GLY A 98 -6.57 -17.43 15.05
CA GLY A 98 -5.56 -16.84 15.91
C GLY A 98 -6.00 -15.48 16.43
N LEU A 99 -5.71 -15.20 17.70
CA LEU A 99 -5.98 -13.89 18.31
C LEU A 99 -5.04 -12.79 17.77
N ASN A 100 -3.89 -13.16 17.19
CA ASN A 100 -2.86 -12.22 16.76
C ASN A 100 -3.39 -11.20 15.74
N GLY A 101 -4.19 -11.64 14.78
CA GLY A 101 -4.78 -10.80 13.74
C GLY A 101 -5.71 -9.73 14.31
N THR A 102 -6.71 -10.15 15.09
CA THR A 102 -7.63 -9.24 15.80
C THR A 102 -6.86 -8.29 16.70
N PHE A 103 -5.88 -8.80 17.46
CA PHE A 103 -5.08 -7.96 18.34
C PHE A 103 -4.22 -6.95 17.58
N ALA A 104 -3.62 -7.35 16.45
CA ALA A 104 -2.87 -6.46 15.58
C ALA A 104 -3.75 -5.36 14.97
N LEU A 105 -4.97 -5.69 14.53
CA LEU A 105 -5.95 -4.71 14.04
C LEU A 105 -6.32 -3.69 15.14
N MET A 106 -6.64 -4.16 16.35
CA MET A 106 -6.94 -3.28 17.49
C MET A 106 -5.74 -2.40 17.88
N MET A 107 -4.54 -2.96 17.83
CA MET A 107 -3.30 -2.20 18.04
C MET A 107 -3.07 -1.19 16.92
N GLY A 108 -3.47 -1.48 15.69
CA GLY A 108 -3.44 -0.55 14.57
C GLY A 108 -4.27 0.70 14.87
N PHE A 109 -5.54 0.54 15.29
CA PHE A 109 -6.37 1.68 15.71
C PHE A 109 -5.75 2.45 16.86
N ARG A 110 -5.22 1.73 17.86
CA ARG A 110 -4.51 2.36 18.98
C ARG A 110 -3.29 3.17 18.54
N LEU A 111 -2.57 2.71 17.53
CA LEU A 111 -1.43 3.41 16.97
C LEU A 111 -1.86 4.53 16.01
N GLY A 112 -3.17 4.76 15.80
CA GLY A 112 -3.68 5.80 14.93
C GLY A 112 -3.63 5.43 13.44
N LEU A 113 -3.60 4.13 13.14
CA LEU A 113 -3.81 3.65 11.78
C LEU A 113 -5.31 3.73 11.43
N PRO A 114 -5.69 4.38 10.33
CA PRO A 114 -7.10 4.46 9.93
C PRO A 114 -7.61 3.12 9.39
N PRO A 115 -8.92 2.84 9.50
CA PRO A 115 -9.51 1.69 8.83
C PRO A 115 -9.41 1.85 7.31
N MET A 116 -9.10 0.75 6.64
CA MET A 116 -8.94 0.67 5.19
C MET A 116 -10.04 -0.15 4.53
N TYR A 117 -11.03 -0.61 5.28
CA TYR A 117 -12.27 -1.22 4.78
C TYR A 117 -13.43 -0.24 4.91
N ASN A 118 -14.58 -0.56 4.30
CA ASN A 118 -15.79 0.21 4.53
C ASN A 118 -16.35 -0.11 5.91
N THR A 119 -16.23 0.82 6.87
CA THR A 119 -16.64 0.59 8.27
C THR A 119 -18.15 0.45 8.48
N GLU A 120 -18.97 0.83 7.50
CA GLU A 120 -20.42 0.68 7.55
C GLU A 120 -20.90 -0.66 6.99
N THR A 121 -20.25 -1.17 5.94
CA THR A 121 -20.70 -2.38 5.22
C THR A 121 -19.82 -3.61 5.49
N GLY A 122 -18.61 -3.42 6.03
CA GLY A 122 -17.59 -4.47 6.18
C GLY A 122 -16.88 -4.85 4.88
N GLN A 123 -17.21 -4.21 3.77
CA GLN A 123 -16.59 -4.52 2.47
C GLN A 123 -15.10 -4.16 2.46
N ALA A 124 -14.30 -5.06 1.90
CA ALA A 124 -12.90 -4.82 1.61
C ALA A 124 -12.72 -3.65 0.64
N LEU A 125 -11.62 -2.93 0.75
CA LEU A 125 -11.22 -1.88 -0.21
C LEU A 125 -9.74 -2.03 -0.60
N VAL A 126 -8.89 -2.54 0.29
CA VAL A 126 -7.51 -2.98 -0.02
C VAL A 126 -7.29 -4.46 0.26
N GLY A 127 -8.30 -5.15 0.81
CA GLY A 127 -8.35 -6.60 0.93
C GLY A 127 -7.29 -7.18 1.87
N LYS A 128 -6.86 -8.41 1.55
CA LYS A 128 -5.86 -9.17 2.30
C LYS A 128 -4.46 -8.55 2.30
N PHE A 129 -4.24 -7.51 1.49
CA PHE A 129 -2.96 -6.84 1.38
C PHE A 129 -2.70 -5.82 2.50
N GLY A 130 -3.74 -5.33 3.17
CA GLY A 130 -3.62 -4.30 4.23
C GLY A 130 -4.03 -4.80 5.60
N LEU A 131 -3.19 -4.56 6.63
CA LEU A 131 -3.52 -4.88 8.04
C LEU A 131 -4.86 -4.28 8.48
N MET A 132 -5.14 -3.04 8.08
CA MET A 132 -6.32 -2.30 8.52
C MET A 132 -7.56 -2.61 7.66
N ASP A 133 -7.57 -3.74 6.97
CA ASP A 133 -8.67 -4.33 6.19
C ASP A 133 -8.63 -5.86 6.41
N GLN A 134 -8.99 -6.68 5.42
CA GLN A 134 -9.04 -8.15 5.54
C GLN A 134 -7.67 -8.78 5.85
N GLY A 135 -6.56 -8.06 5.65
CA GLY A 135 -5.22 -8.56 5.94
C GLY A 135 -4.99 -8.94 7.40
N ALA A 136 -5.77 -8.40 8.35
CA ALA A 136 -5.74 -8.86 9.74
C ALA A 136 -6.15 -10.34 9.90
N ALA A 137 -6.96 -10.87 8.98
CA ALA A 137 -7.45 -12.25 9.01
C ALA A 137 -6.56 -13.23 8.22
N ASN A 138 -5.43 -12.77 7.66
CA ASN A 138 -4.50 -13.60 6.90
C ASN A 138 -4.03 -14.82 7.72
N VAL A 139 -4.06 -16.00 7.09
CA VAL A 139 -3.84 -17.30 7.75
C VAL A 139 -4.68 -17.44 9.04
N GLN A 140 -5.98 -17.12 8.94
CA GLN A 140 -6.92 -17.10 10.08
C GLN A 140 -6.43 -16.23 11.25
N GLY A 141 -5.72 -15.14 10.96
CA GLY A 141 -5.19 -14.23 11.97
C GLY A 141 -3.93 -14.72 12.67
N ILE A 142 -3.26 -15.77 12.17
CA ILE A 142 -1.95 -16.20 12.69
C ILE A 142 -0.82 -15.34 12.12
N ALA A 143 -0.91 -14.99 10.83
CA ALA A 143 0.07 -14.19 10.10
C ALA A 143 -0.62 -12.99 9.45
N PRO A 144 -1.02 -11.97 10.24
CA PRO A 144 -1.67 -10.78 9.69
C PRO A 144 -0.74 -10.01 8.75
N ALA A 145 -1.32 -9.35 7.75
CA ALA A 145 -0.58 -8.49 6.83
C ALA A 145 0.16 -7.36 7.56
N TRP A 146 1.21 -6.85 6.92
CA TRP A 146 1.85 -5.63 7.39
C TRP A 146 0.95 -4.41 7.18
N PRO A 147 1.09 -3.35 8.00
CA PRO A 147 0.53 -2.05 7.66
C PRO A 147 1.05 -1.59 6.29
N ASN A 148 0.16 -1.10 5.43
CA ASN A 148 0.54 -0.62 4.10
C ASN A 148 1.58 0.52 4.19
N PRO A 149 2.36 0.78 3.12
CA PRO A 149 3.43 1.78 3.10
C PRO A 149 3.01 3.14 3.61
N TYR A 150 1.84 3.62 3.18
CA TYR A 150 1.37 4.94 3.54
C TYR A 150 1.01 5.03 5.03
N SER A 151 0.32 4.03 5.58
CA SER A 151 0.06 3.92 7.02
C SER A 151 1.35 3.88 7.85
N ARG A 152 2.40 3.17 7.38
CA ARG A 152 3.73 3.19 8.03
C ARG A 152 4.39 4.57 7.96
N MET A 153 4.23 5.28 6.84
CA MET A 153 4.73 6.65 6.67
C MET A 153 4.00 7.65 7.56
N LEU A 154 2.67 7.56 7.69
CA LEU A 154 1.87 8.42 8.59
C LEU A 154 2.36 8.35 10.04
N GLN A 155 2.78 7.16 10.49
CA GLN A 155 3.31 6.95 11.84
C GLN A 155 4.81 7.27 11.98
N GLY A 156 5.48 7.59 10.87
CA GLY A 156 6.93 7.82 10.84
C GLY A 156 7.77 6.55 11.08
N TRP A 157 7.21 5.36 10.86
CA TRP A 157 7.93 4.08 10.99
C TRP A 157 8.84 3.81 9.79
N THR A 158 8.49 4.38 8.64
CA THR A 158 9.31 4.32 7.43
C THR A 158 9.25 5.65 6.69
N SER A 159 10.23 5.87 5.82
CA SER A 159 10.19 6.91 4.78
C SER A 159 10.11 6.24 3.40
N SER A 160 9.63 6.97 2.41
CA SER A 160 9.70 6.54 1.01
C SER A 160 11.00 7.01 0.34
N VAL A 161 11.39 6.31 -0.72
CA VAL A 161 12.47 6.73 -1.62
C VAL A 161 11.85 7.31 -2.89
N PRO A 162 12.05 8.61 -3.18
CA PRO A 162 11.50 9.20 -4.39
C PRO A 162 12.17 8.62 -5.64
N ILE A 163 11.36 8.29 -6.64
CA ILE A 163 11.81 7.75 -7.93
C ILE A 163 11.36 8.64 -9.08
N TYR A 164 12.10 8.59 -10.19
CA TYR A 164 11.99 9.53 -11.30
C TYR A 164 12.01 8.81 -12.64
N VAL A 165 11.41 9.45 -13.64
CA VAL A 165 11.48 8.99 -15.03
C VAL A 165 12.95 8.88 -15.48
N GLY A 166 13.28 7.75 -16.11
CA GLY A 166 14.63 7.37 -16.51
C GLY A 166 15.33 6.43 -15.51
N ASP A 167 14.78 6.27 -14.30
CA ASP A 167 15.33 5.35 -13.32
C ASP A 167 15.18 3.90 -13.77
N THR A 168 16.17 3.09 -13.40
CA THR A 168 16.10 1.63 -13.42
C THR A 168 16.39 1.16 -12.01
N LEU A 169 15.41 0.48 -11.42
CA LEU A 169 15.33 0.26 -9.98
C LEU A 169 15.29 -1.23 -9.69
N GLN A 170 15.78 -1.56 -8.50
CA GLN A 170 15.57 -2.84 -7.85
C GLN A 170 14.95 -2.55 -6.48
N VAL A 171 14.02 -3.39 -6.06
CA VAL A 171 13.37 -3.30 -4.75
C VAL A 171 13.30 -4.69 -4.14
N GLY A 172 13.93 -4.83 -2.97
CA GLY A 172 13.89 -6.03 -2.15
C GLY A 172 12.61 -6.14 -1.34
N VAL A 173 12.30 -7.36 -0.87
CA VAL A 173 11.33 -7.56 0.22
C VAL A 173 11.83 -6.80 1.45
N ASP A 174 10.91 -6.15 2.19
CA ASP A 174 11.16 -5.32 3.37
C ASP A 174 11.99 -4.03 3.16
N GLU A 175 12.31 -3.67 1.91
CA GLU A 175 12.92 -2.37 1.62
C GLU A 175 11.92 -1.21 1.79
N ALA A 176 12.47 0.00 1.95
CA ALA A 176 11.66 1.20 2.00
C ALA A 176 10.83 1.34 0.71
N PRO A 177 9.55 1.72 0.81
CA PRO A 177 8.69 1.86 -0.36
C PRO A 177 9.23 2.93 -1.30
N LEU A 178 9.20 2.66 -2.60
CA LEU A 178 9.54 3.63 -3.62
C LEU A 178 8.33 4.53 -3.88
N GLN A 179 8.51 5.84 -4.04
CA GLN A 179 7.42 6.77 -4.27
C GLN A 179 7.57 7.47 -5.62
N PHE A 180 6.57 7.26 -6.48
CA PHE A 180 6.40 8.04 -7.69
C PHE A 180 5.28 9.06 -7.49
N THR A 181 5.63 10.33 -7.32
CA THR A 181 4.65 11.41 -7.17
C THR A 181 4.04 11.80 -8.51
N ILE A 182 2.71 11.76 -8.60
CA ILE A 182 1.93 12.19 -9.77
C ILE A 182 1.66 13.69 -9.65
N SER A 183 1.12 14.12 -8.52
CA SER A 183 0.74 15.51 -8.25
C SER A 183 0.86 15.81 -6.75
N PRO A 184 0.75 17.08 -6.29
CA PRO A 184 0.74 17.38 -4.86
C PRO A 184 -0.39 16.63 -4.15
N GLY A 185 -0.04 15.76 -3.20
CA GLY A 185 -1.00 14.91 -2.49
C GLY A 185 -1.41 13.64 -3.22
N GLU A 186 -0.83 13.34 -4.39
CA GLU A 186 -1.16 12.13 -5.15
C GLU A 186 0.10 11.40 -5.63
N SER A 187 0.23 10.12 -5.30
CA SER A 187 1.43 9.34 -5.64
C SER A 187 1.16 7.84 -5.70
N TYR A 188 2.01 7.14 -6.43
CA TYR A 188 2.15 5.69 -6.29
C TYR A 188 3.23 5.36 -5.26
N LEU A 189 2.95 4.46 -4.32
CA LEU A 189 3.94 3.81 -3.46
C LEU A 189 4.13 2.37 -3.95
N ILE A 190 5.37 1.95 -4.13
CA ILE A 190 5.73 0.63 -4.64
C ILE A 190 6.54 -0.10 -3.60
N GLU A 191 6.12 -1.31 -3.23
CA GLU A 191 6.89 -2.23 -2.38
C GLU A 191 6.88 -3.64 -2.99
N ASN A 192 7.83 -4.47 -2.57
CA ASN A 192 7.88 -5.87 -2.98
C ASN A 192 7.39 -6.77 -1.85
N LYS A 193 6.50 -7.72 -2.18
CA LYS A 193 6.02 -8.76 -1.26
C LYS A 193 6.23 -10.14 -1.86
N GLU A 194 6.76 -11.03 -1.03
CA GLU A 194 7.02 -12.41 -1.41
C GLU A 194 6.65 -13.34 -0.25
N ARG A 195 5.58 -14.11 -0.46
CA ARG A 195 5.27 -15.27 0.38
C ARG A 195 6.25 -16.39 0.08
N ASN A 196 6.77 -16.99 1.14
CA ASN A 196 7.67 -18.12 1.07
C ASN A 196 6.86 -19.43 1.11
N LEU A 197 6.61 -20.01 -0.06
CA LEU A 197 5.94 -21.32 -0.18
C LEU A 197 6.89 -22.52 0.02
N HIS A 198 8.12 -22.31 0.48
CA HIS A 198 9.05 -23.41 0.73
C HIS A 198 8.61 -24.26 1.93
N GLN A 199 9.11 -25.50 1.99
CA GLN A 199 8.90 -26.38 3.14
C GLN A 199 9.34 -25.68 4.43
N SER A 200 8.48 -25.74 5.45
CA SER A 200 8.74 -25.19 6.77
C SER A 200 10.14 -25.61 7.27
N PRO A 201 10.93 -24.69 7.86
CA PRO A 201 12.26 -25.01 8.37
C PRO A 201 12.21 -26.15 9.40
N PRO A 202 13.31 -26.93 9.57
CA PRO A 202 13.37 -27.95 10.62
C PRO A 202 13.02 -27.38 12.00
N GLY A 203 12.01 -27.96 12.65
CA GLY A 203 11.51 -27.49 13.96
C GLY A 203 10.24 -26.65 13.90
N TYR A 204 9.74 -26.33 12.70
CA TYR A 204 8.44 -25.69 12.49
C TYR A 204 7.39 -26.73 12.08
N THR A 205 6.17 -26.57 12.58
CA THR A 205 4.99 -27.33 12.16
C THR A 205 4.31 -26.59 11.01
N GLU A 206 3.92 -27.28 9.95
CA GLU A 206 3.18 -26.67 8.84
C GLU A 206 1.72 -26.39 9.25
N TRP A 207 1.27 -25.15 9.03
CA TRP A 207 -0.11 -24.71 9.22
C TRP A 207 -0.72 -24.34 7.87
N ILE A 208 -1.84 -24.97 7.51
CA ILE A 208 -2.45 -24.86 6.17
C ILE A 208 -3.91 -24.38 6.27
N VAL A 209 -4.27 -23.35 5.52
CA VAL A 209 -5.62 -22.78 5.43
C VAL A 209 -5.95 -22.48 3.97
N ASN A 210 -6.89 -23.21 3.35
CA ASN A 210 -7.41 -22.92 2.00
C ASN A 210 -6.33 -22.62 0.93
N ASP A 211 -5.20 -23.34 0.98
CA ASP A 211 -3.98 -23.19 0.16
C ASP A 211 -2.90 -22.25 0.72
N ASP A 212 -3.19 -21.46 1.75
CA ASP A 212 -2.19 -20.70 2.48
C ASP A 212 -1.41 -21.60 3.42
N THR A 213 -0.07 -21.53 3.36
CA THR A 213 0.82 -22.38 4.16
C THR A 213 1.84 -21.52 4.89
N VAL A 214 2.04 -21.78 6.18
CA VAL A 214 3.07 -21.13 7.00
C VAL A 214 3.66 -22.12 8.00
N GLY A 215 4.96 -22.04 8.26
CA GLY A 215 5.57 -22.76 9.37
C GLY A 215 5.30 -22.06 10.69
N VAL A 216 4.89 -22.79 11.72
CA VAL A 216 4.64 -22.27 13.07
C VAL A 216 5.47 -22.97 14.14
N VAL A 217 5.88 -22.22 15.15
CA VAL A 217 6.40 -22.76 16.41
C VAL A 217 5.24 -22.87 17.39
N ILE A 218 4.97 -24.09 17.88
CA ILE A 218 3.85 -24.35 18.80
C ILE A 218 4.43 -24.70 20.18
N ALA A 219 3.95 -24.01 21.21
CA ALA A 219 4.27 -24.31 22.60
C ALA A 219 3.71 -25.68 23.01
N SER A 220 4.22 -26.25 24.11
CA SER A 220 3.64 -27.49 24.69
C SER A 220 2.17 -27.35 25.10
N SER A 221 1.68 -26.12 25.27
CA SER A 221 0.27 -25.80 25.53
C SER A 221 -0.61 -25.83 24.27
N GLY A 222 -0.04 -25.96 23.07
CA GLY A 222 -0.76 -25.87 21.80
C GLY A 222 -0.91 -24.45 21.24
N VAL A 223 -0.32 -23.44 21.90
CA VAL A 223 -0.35 -22.04 21.45
C VAL A 223 0.71 -21.80 20.39
N VAL A 224 0.33 -21.16 19.27
CA VAL A 224 1.28 -20.68 18.25
C VAL A 224 2.07 -19.50 18.81
N LEU A 225 3.39 -19.62 18.85
CA LEU A 225 4.30 -18.61 19.39
C LEU A 225 4.85 -17.67 18.31
N SER A 226 5.08 -18.20 17.10
CA SER A 226 5.63 -17.44 15.98
C SER A 226 5.43 -18.17 14.66
N THR A 227 5.47 -17.42 13.57
CA THR A 227 5.54 -17.94 12.20
C THR A 227 6.98 -17.83 11.65
N ASP A 228 7.32 -18.61 10.64
CA ASP A 228 8.57 -18.48 9.87
C ASP A 228 8.47 -17.39 8.79
N ASP A 229 7.26 -17.13 8.30
CA ASP A 229 6.95 -16.13 7.30
C ASP A 229 5.77 -15.26 7.75
N ALA A 230 5.96 -13.94 7.76
CA ALA A 230 4.91 -12.97 8.07
C ALA A 230 4.07 -12.63 6.83
N ASP A 231 4.61 -12.87 5.63
CA ASP A 231 3.97 -12.59 4.35
C ASP A 231 3.18 -13.81 3.82
N ALA A 232 3.12 -14.91 4.59
CA ALA A 232 2.54 -16.18 4.17
C ALA A 232 1.07 -16.11 3.73
N GLY A 233 0.31 -15.15 4.27
CA GLY A 233 -1.11 -14.94 3.96
C GLY A 233 -1.39 -13.90 2.88
N TYR A 234 -0.36 -13.31 2.24
CA TYR A 234 -0.60 -12.50 1.04
C TYR A 234 -1.14 -13.37 -0.10
N PRO A 235 -2.14 -12.89 -0.87
CA PRO A 235 -2.71 -13.66 -1.96
C PRO A 235 -1.72 -14.07 -3.07
N GLY A 236 -0.66 -13.29 -3.29
CA GLY A 236 0.34 -13.57 -4.33
C GLY A 236 1.66 -12.82 -4.11
N ASN A 237 2.62 -13.09 -5.00
CA ASN A 237 3.97 -12.52 -4.96
C ASN A 237 4.16 -11.51 -6.07
N GLY A 238 4.76 -10.37 -5.75
CA GLY A 238 5.04 -9.34 -6.75
C GLY A 238 5.20 -7.96 -6.14
N LEU A 239 5.25 -6.95 -7.02
CA LEU A 239 5.16 -5.57 -6.59
C LEU A 239 3.73 -5.24 -6.20
N LEU A 240 3.53 -4.71 -5.01
CA LEU A 240 2.29 -4.04 -4.62
C LEU A 240 2.45 -2.56 -4.97
N ILE A 241 1.51 -2.05 -5.78
CA ILE A 241 1.48 -0.64 -6.19
C ILE A 241 0.26 -0.01 -5.53
N TRP A 242 0.50 0.90 -4.59
CA TRP A 242 -0.52 1.60 -3.84
C TRP A 242 -0.75 2.99 -4.45
N HIS A 243 -1.97 3.32 -4.89
CA HIS A 243 -2.33 4.66 -5.33
C HIS A 243 -2.84 5.45 -4.12
N ILE A 244 -2.10 6.49 -3.76
CA ILE A 244 -2.43 7.38 -2.65
C ILE A 244 -2.96 8.69 -3.22
N ASP A 245 -4.11 9.15 -2.72
CA ASP A 245 -4.65 10.50 -2.95
C ASP A 245 -5.12 11.11 -1.63
N GLU A 246 -4.29 11.97 -1.05
CA GLU A 246 -4.52 12.65 0.23
C GLU A 246 -5.73 13.59 0.20
N ASN A 247 -6.27 13.90 -0.99
CA ASN A 247 -7.49 14.70 -1.14
C ASN A 247 -8.77 13.84 -1.17
N ALA A 248 -8.65 12.51 -1.20
CA ALA A 248 -9.76 11.57 -1.33
C ALA A 248 -10.25 10.98 0.01
N ILE A 249 -9.81 11.52 1.14
CA ILE A 249 -10.31 11.13 2.47
C ILE A 249 -11.82 11.39 2.55
N HIS A 250 -12.61 10.35 2.82
CA HIS A 250 -14.07 10.44 2.82
C HIS A 250 -14.65 11.04 4.11
N THR A 251 -14.46 10.37 5.26
CA THR A 251 -14.83 10.84 6.60
C THR A 251 -13.77 10.41 7.62
N ALA A 252 -13.86 10.88 8.87
CA ALA A 252 -12.89 10.47 9.90
C ALA A 252 -13.08 9.00 10.30
N GLU A 253 -14.33 8.53 10.34
CA GLU A 253 -14.72 7.20 10.79
C GLU A 253 -14.72 6.15 9.66
N ASN A 254 -14.75 6.59 8.40
CA ASN A 254 -14.76 5.73 7.22
C ASN A 254 -13.91 6.33 6.08
N PRO A 255 -12.60 6.55 6.30
CA PRO A 255 -11.78 7.43 5.49
C PRO A 255 -11.52 6.92 4.06
N ASN A 256 -11.55 5.61 3.85
CA ASN A 256 -11.25 5.01 2.55
C ASN A 256 -12.49 4.68 1.71
N ALA A 257 -13.70 4.73 2.27
CA ALA A 257 -14.94 4.30 1.58
C ALA A 257 -15.55 5.34 0.64
N GLY A 258 -14.76 6.33 0.21
CA GLY A 258 -15.18 7.31 -0.77
C GLY A 258 -15.38 6.70 -2.16
N PRO A 259 -16.03 7.42 -3.09
CA PRO A 259 -16.12 7.00 -4.50
C PRO A 259 -14.75 6.94 -5.18
N THR A 260 -13.78 7.68 -4.63
CA THR A 260 -12.37 7.55 -4.88
C THR A 260 -11.74 7.19 -3.55
N GLN A 261 -10.95 6.13 -3.51
CA GLN A 261 -10.25 5.71 -2.31
C GLN A 261 -9.09 6.66 -2.00
N TRP A 262 -8.87 6.89 -0.72
CA TRP A 262 -7.68 7.59 -0.22
C TRP A 262 -6.43 6.76 -0.45
N ILE A 263 -6.54 5.45 -0.20
CA ILE A 263 -5.51 4.45 -0.41
C ILE A 263 -6.14 3.30 -1.18
N ASP A 264 -5.63 3.08 -2.38
CA ASP A 264 -6.06 2.02 -3.27
C ASP A 264 -4.90 1.08 -3.59
N LEU A 265 -5.19 -0.22 -3.75
CA LEU A 265 -4.24 -1.16 -4.30
C LEU A 265 -4.53 -1.31 -5.78
N VAL A 266 -3.57 -0.91 -6.62
CA VAL A 266 -3.69 -1.03 -8.06
C VAL A 266 -3.54 -2.51 -8.45
N GLU A 267 -4.65 -3.21 -8.66
CA GLU A 267 -4.70 -4.63 -9.03
C GLU A 267 -4.03 -4.87 -10.39
N GLY A 268 -2.95 -5.65 -10.36
CA GLY A 268 -2.05 -5.92 -11.46
C GLY A 268 -2.62 -6.82 -12.54
N ASP A 269 -3.80 -7.40 -12.35
CA ASP A 269 -4.49 -8.17 -13.38
C ASP A 269 -5.35 -7.29 -14.31
N GLY A 270 -5.59 -6.03 -13.94
CA GLY A 270 -6.45 -5.12 -14.66
C GLY A 270 -7.92 -5.11 -14.24
N ALA A 271 -8.36 -6.11 -13.49
CA ALA A 271 -9.69 -6.10 -12.90
C ALA A 271 -9.63 -5.19 -11.67
N GLN A 272 -10.60 -4.30 -11.54
CA GLN A 272 -10.69 -3.44 -10.36
C GLN A 272 -11.85 -3.95 -9.51
N ASP A 273 -11.63 -5.07 -8.81
CA ASP A 273 -12.71 -5.87 -8.24
C ASP A 273 -12.61 -6.14 -6.73
N LEU A 274 -11.55 -5.68 -6.07
CA LEU A 274 -11.50 -5.48 -4.62
C LEU A 274 -12.74 -4.72 -4.11
N GLY A 275 -13.45 -5.33 -3.16
CA GLY A 275 -14.66 -4.75 -2.56
C GLY A 275 -15.94 -4.84 -3.40
N PHE A 276 -15.87 -5.32 -4.64
CA PHE A 276 -17.03 -5.43 -5.51
C PHE A 276 -17.64 -6.83 -5.47
N THR A 277 -18.89 -6.93 -5.03
CA THR A 277 -19.58 -8.22 -4.99
C THR A 277 -19.64 -8.87 -6.36
N THR A 278 -18.96 -10.01 -6.51
CA THR A 278 -18.98 -10.75 -7.76
C THR A 278 -20.36 -11.34 -7.99
N ARG A 279 -20.84 -11.21 -9.23
CA ARG A 279 -22.07 -11.91 -9.68
C ARG A 279 -21.76 -13.18 -10.45
N ILE A 280 -20.48 -13.56 -10.48
CA ILE A 280 -20.02 -14.79 -11.11
C ILE A 280 -20.39 -15.95 -10.18
N LEU A 281 -21.03 -16.98 -10.73
CA LEU A 281 -21.30 -18.21 -9.99
C LEU A 281 -19.96 -18.81 -9.54
N PHE A 282 -19.77 -18.98 -8.22
CA PHE A 282 -18.58 -19.57 -7.57
C PHE A 282 -17.30 -18.70 -7.56
N GLY A 283 -17.41 -17.35 -7.47
CA GLY A 283 -16.26 -16.42 -7.52
C GLY A 283 -16.01 -15.56 -6.28
N ASP A 284 -16.55 -15.92 -5.11
CA ASP A 284 -16.58 -15.13 -3.86
C ASP A 284 -15.21 -14.80 -3.22
N PHE A 285 -14.11 -15.13 -3.88
CA PHE A 285 -12.74 -14.91 -3.40
C PHE A 285 -12.06 -13.66 -4.00
N LEU A 286 -12.57 -13.11 -5.11
CA LEU A 286 -11.94 -11.97 -5.80
C LEU A 286 -12.04 -10.68 -4.97
N GLU A 287 -13.13 -10.53 -4.22
CA GLU A 287 -13.49 -9.29 -3.52
C GLU A 287 -12.50 -8.92 -2.40
N GLN A 288 -11.64 -9.86 -1.97
CA GLN A 288 -10.65 -9.68 -0.91
C GLN A 288 -9.20 -9.70 -1.43
N GLY A 289 -9.03 -9.88 -2.73
CA GLY A 289 -7.75 -9.95 -3.41
C GLY A 289 -7.27 -11.37 -3.68
N TRP A 290 -6.58 -11.54 -4.80
CA TRP A 290 -6.11 -12.82 -5.32
C TRP A 290 -4.70 -12.74 -5.92
N TRP A 291 -4.19 -13.88 -6.36
CA TRP A 291 -2.78 -14.06 -6.71
C TRP A 291 -2.33 -13.29 -7.96
N PHE A 292 -3.24 -12.70 -8.75
CA PHE A 292 -2.90 -11.84 -9.88
C PHE A 292 -2.95 -10.34 -9.58
N ASP A 293 -3.35 -9.90 -8.38
CA ASP A 293 -3.31 -8.46 -8.04
C ASP A 293 -1.89 -7.90 -7.88
N PRO A 294 -0.87 -8.68 -7.46
CA PRO A 294 0.51 -8.19 -7.51
C PRO A 294 1.02 -8.06 -8.95
N TRP A 295 1.90 -7.09 -9.17
CA TRP A 295 2.53 -6.85 -10.46
C TRP A 295 3.80 -7.70 -10.63
N PHE A 296 3.81 -8.59 -11.63
CA PHE A 296 4.97 -9.44 -11.96
C PHE A 296 4.97 -9.89 -13.43
N ALA A 297 6.14 -10.21 -13.96
CA ALA A 297 6.29 -10.77 -15.31
C ALA A 297 5.65 -12.15 -15.41
N GLY A 298 4.84 -12.36 -16.46
CA GLY A 298 4.07 -13.59 -16.64
C GLY A 298 2.74 -13.65 -15.89
N ASN A 299 2.25 -12.52 -15.36
CA ASN A 299 0.89 -12.42 -14.80
C ASN A 299 -0.16 -12.55 -15.92
N ASP A 300 -0.74 -13.74 -16.08
CA ASP A 300 -1.74 -14.03 -17.13
C ASP A 300 -3.01 -13.18 -17.01
N GLY A 301 -3.39 -12.78 -15.79
CA GLY A 301 -4.50 -11.86 -15.52
C GLY A 301 -4.30 -10.53 -16.25
N TRP A 302 -3.11 -9.93 -16.09
CA TRP A 302 -2.76 -8.67 -16.76
C TRP A 302 -2.94 -8.77 -18.27
N PHE A 303 -2.46 -9.85 -18.89
CA PHE A 303 -2.56 -10.03 -20.34
C PHE A 303 -3.99 -10.29 -20.82
N ALA A 304 -4.85 -10.88 -19.97
CA ALA A 304 -6.25 -11.11 -20.29
C ALA A 304 -7.01 -9.80 -20.54
N LEU A 305 -6.60 -8.70 -19.91
CA LEU A 305 -7.17 -7.36 -20.09
C LEU A 305 -6.28 -6.43 -20.95
N ASN A 306 -5.02 -6.80 -21.20
CA ASN A 306 -4.07 -6.07 -22.05
C ASN A 306 -3.69 -6.87 -23.33
N ARG A 307 -4.68 -7.52 -23.97
CA ARG A 307 -4.52 -8.51 -25.06
C ARG A 307 -3.81 -8.05 -26.34
N GLN A 308 -3.45 -6.78 -26.45
CA GLN A 308 -2.69 -6.26 -27.59
C GLN A 308 -1.21 -6.68 -27.53
N GLN A 309 -0.77 -7.30 -26.44
CA GLN A 309 0.59 -7.75 -26.21
C GLN A 309 0.74 -9.26 -26.45
N LEU A 310 1.83 -9.68 -27.11
CA LEU A 310 2.13 -11.11 -27.33
C LEU A 310 2.64 -11.77 -26.04
N LEU A 311 2.10 -12.95 -25.73
CA LEU A 311 2.37 -13.71 -24.51
C LEU A 311 3.58 -14.64 -24.62
N THR A 312 4.44 -14.58 -23.60
CA THR A 312 5.40 -15.62 -23.21
C THR A 312 5.44 -15.68 -21.68
N PRO A 313 5.83 -16.81 -21.06
CA PRO A 313 5.96 -16.89 -19.59
C PRO A 313 6.98 -15.91 -18.98
N ASP A 314 7.84 -15.30 -19.81
CA ASP A 314 8.83 -14.30 -19.44
C ASP A 314 8.42 -12.87 -19.84
N SER A 315 7.20 -12.68 -20.34
CA SER A 315 6.74 -11.37 -20.79
C SER A 315 6.70 -10.41 -19.61
N LEU A 316 7.58 -9.41 -19.66
CA LEU A 316 7.62 -8.34 -18.68
C LEU A 316 6.35 -7.51 -18.78
N VAL A 317 5.73 -7.23 -17.64
CA VAL A 317 4.51 -6.43 -17.58
C VAL A 317 4.83 -4.95 -17.45
N ARG A 318 3.81 -4.12 -17.71
CA ARG A 318 3.90 -2.67 -17.72
C ARG A 318 2.66 -2.07 -17.09
N PHE A 319 2.85 -1.08 -16.23
CA PHE A 319 1.81 -0.21 -15.74
C PHE A 319 1.98 1.17 -16.39
N GLY A 320 1.04 1.62 -17.22
CA GLY A 320 1.18 2.91 -17.93
C GLY A 320 -0.14 3.52 -18.40
N PRO A 321 -0.10 4.61 -19.18
CA PRO A 321 -1.31 5.39 -19.50
C PRO A 321 -2.31 4.66 -20.42
N ASP A 322 -1.82 3.65 -21.13
CA ASP A 322 -2.49 2.85 -22.16
C ASP A 322 -2.70 1.38 -21.72
N THR A 323 -2.55 1.07 -20.43
CA THR A 323 -2.80 -0.28 -19.87
C THR A 323 -4.08 -0.32 -19.05
N HIS A 324 -4.48 -1.52 -18.65
CA HIS A 324 -5.54 -1.76 -17.66
C HIS A 324 -4.92 -2.47 -16.44
N PRO A 325 -4.92 -1.86 -15.24
CA PRO A 325 -5.33 -0.47 -14.98
C PRO A 325 -4.32 0.52 -15.59
N ASN A 326 -4.67 1.80 -15.66
CA ASN A 326 -3.81 2.85 -16.21
C ASN A 326 -3.28 3.79 -15.13
N THR A 327 -2.22 4.51 -15.46
CA THR A 327 -1.56 5.44 -14.53
C THR A 327 -2.23 6.82 -14.44
N ARG A 328 -3.51 6.98 -14.78
CA ARG A 328 -4.18 8.30 -14.68
C ARG A 328 -4.37 8.69 -13.22
N SER A 329 -4.39 9.99 -12.97
CA SER A 329 -4.79 10.49 -11.66
C SER A 329 -6.24 10.12 -11.37
N ASN A 330 -6.61 10.17 -10.10
CA ASN A 330 -8.00 10.02 -9.64
C ASN A 330 -8.94 11.09 -10.22
N THR A 331 -8.40 12.24 -10.63
CA THR A 331 -9.13 13.28 -11.35
C THR A 331 -9.22 13.04 -12.87
N GLY A 332 -8.77 11.88 -13.35
CA GLY A 332 -8.76 11.46 -14.75
C GLY A 332 -7.66 12.10 -15.61
N ARG A 333 -6.76 12.88 -15.01
CA ARG A 333 -5.68 13.55 -15.73
C ARG A 333 -4.63 12.50 -16.15
N PRO A 334 -4.15 12.53 -17.39
CA PRO A 334 -3.06 11.66 -17.79
C PRO A 334 -1.79 12.00 -17.00
N SER A 335 -1.22 11.03 -16.29
CA SER A 335 0.07 11.24 -15.61
C SER A 335 1.24 11.21 -16.59
N HIS A 336 1.07 10.51 -17.72
CA HIS A 336 2.12 10.25 -18.71
C HIS A 336 3.26 9.39 -18.18
N LEU A 337 3.05 8.68 -17.09
CA LEU A 337 4.05 7.87 -16.40
C LEU A 337 3.85 6.40 -16.72
N ALA A 338 4.93 5.63 -16.74
CA ALA A 338 4.84 4.19 -16.75
C ALA A 338 5.93 3.53 -15.92
N LEU A 339 5.57 2.43 -15.26
CA LEU A 339 6.50 1.42 -14.77
C LEU A 339 6.60 0.34 -15.84
N GLU A 340 7.78 0.25 -16.42
CA GLU A 340 8.12 -0.61 -17.55
C GLU A 340 8.94 -1.80 -17.08
N ARG A 341 8.87 -2.89 -17.84
CA ARG A 341 9.80 -4.01 -17.71
C ARG A 341 9.81 -4.63 -16.30
N ILE A 342 8.65 -4.67 -15.64
CA ILE A 342 8.50 -5.27 -14.31
C ILE A 342 8.90 -6.75 -14.41
N SER A 343 9.85 -7.16 -13.57
CA SER A 343 10.45 -8.49 -13.58
C SER A 343 9.51 -9.58 -13.05
N ARG A 344 9.97 -10.83 -13.11
CA ARG A 344 9.35 -11.93 -12.35
C ARG A 344 9.34 -11.62 -10.86
N SER A 345 8.37 -12.18 -10.16
CA SER A 345 8.31 -12.13 -8.70
C SER A 345 9.50 -12.85 -8.08
N GLY A 346 9.93 -12.36 -6.92
CA GLY A 346 11.08 -12.86 -6.18
C GLY A 346 11.50 -11.89 -5.08
N SER A 347 12.43 -12.34 -4.23
CA SER A 347 12.97 -11.53 -3.11
C SER A 347 13.53 -10.16 -3.51
N VAL A 348 13.92 -9.99 -4.77
CA VAL A 348 14.25 -8.71 -5.38
C VAL A 348 13.59 -8.62 -6.75
N MET A 349 12.82 -7.56 -6.97
CA MET A 349 12.19 -7.27 -8.26
C MET A 349 12.81 -6.04 -8.90
N SER A 350 12.75 -5.93 -10.22
CA SER A 350 13.28 -4.80 -10.99
C SER A 350 12.26 -4.24 -11.95
N PHE A 351 12.32 -2.94 -12.17
CA PHE A 351 11.54 -2.23 -13.18
C PHE A 351 12.27 -0.96 -13.63
N SER A 352 11.79 -0.35 -14.70
CA SER A 352 12.28 0.95 -15.17
C SER A 352 11.14 1.95 -15.22
N VAL A 353 11.42 3.22 -15.03
CA VAL A 353 10.41 4.27 -15.03
C VAL A 353 10.50 5.07 -16.32
N SER A 354 9.39 5.21 -17.04
CA SER A 354 9.33 5.90 -18.32
C SER A 354 8.21 6.93 -18.36
N SER A 355 8.22 7.73 -19.42
CA SER A 355 7.09 8.59 -19.77
C SER A 355 6.87 8.57 -21.29
N ASP A 356 5.61 8.50 -21.71
CA ASP A 356 5.22 8.59 -23.13
C ASP A 356 5.46 9.99 -23.72
N ARG A 357 5.79 10.97 -22.88
CA ARG A 357 6.24 12.31 -23.28
C ARG A 357 7.74 12.44 -23.46
N LEU A 358 8.52 11.43 -23.06
CA LEU A 358 9.92 11.38 -23.48
C LEU A 358 9.98 11.02 -24.95
N VAL A 359 10.29 12.02 -25.78
CA VAL A 359 10.56 11.78 -27.20
C VAL A 359 11.82 10.94 -27.32
N GLY A 360 11.67 9.71 -27.81
CA GLY A 360 12.77 8.84 -28.21
C GLY A 360 13.62 9.51 -29.29
N ASN A 361 14.74 10.07 -28.86
CA ASN A 361 15.92 10.48 -29.61
C ASN A 361 15.77 10.71 -31.13
N ARG A 362 15.79 11.98 -31.55
CA ARG A 362 16.69 12.40 -32.65
C ARG A 362 17.44 13.66 -32.22
N ASN A 363 18.64 13.45 -31.68
CA ASN A 363 19.69 14.44 -31.40
C ASN A 363 19.44 15.44 -30.26
N LEU A 364 18.97 14.95 -29.11
CA LEU A 364 19.07 15.70 -27.84
C LEU A 364 19.64 14.75 -26.79
N ASP A 365 20.93 14.88 -26.50
CA ASP A 365 21.67 13.91 -25.68
C ASP A 365 21.33 13.99 -24.17
N ARG A 366 20.68 15.06 -23.67
CA ARG A 366 20.18 15.19 -22.29
C ARG A 366 19.38 16.49 -22.08
N ILE A 367 18.34 16.45 -21.24
CA ILE A 367 17.56 17.63 -20.79
C ILE A 367 17.63 17.69 -19.25
N TYR A 368 17.87 18.88 -18.68
CA TYR A 368 17.99 19.10 -17.23
C TYR A 368 17.08 20.23 -16.73
N GLY A 369 16.53 20.03 -15.52
CA GLY A 369 15.55 20.89 -14.84
C GLY A 369 16.09 22.13 -14.12
N VAL A 370 15.30 22.63 -13.16
CA VAL A 370 15.50 23.87 -12.38
C VAL A 370 16.63 23.72 -11.35
N ILE A 371 17.55 24.69 -11.27
CA ILE A 371 18.54 24.78 -10.18
C ILE A 371 17.92 25.58 -9.02
N PRO A 372 17.83 25.04 -7.80
CA PRO A 372 17.65 25.88 -6.62
C PRO A 372 19.01 26.53 -6.32
N SER A 373 19.21 27.77 -6.77
CA SER A 373 20.36 28.56 -6.34
C SER A 373 19.90 29.92 -5.86
N GLU A 374 20.70 30.52 -4.98
CA GLU A 374 20.54 31.85 -4.37
C GLU A 374 20.47 33.01 -5.38
N ILE A 375 20.42 32.73 -6.69
CA ILE A 375 20.17 33.68 -7.77
C ILE A 375 18.67 33.61 -8.15
N PRO A 376 17.84 34.64 -7.85
CA PRO A 376 16.38 34.55 -7.88
C PRO A 376 15.72 34.40 -9.26
N THR A 377 16.48 34.16 -10.33
CA THR A 377 16.03 34.46 -11.70
C THR A 377 16.47 33.48 -12.80
N VAL A 378 17.04 32.31 -12.48
CA VAL A 378 17.38 31.28 -13.48
C VAL A 378 16.51 30.04 -13.25
N LEU A 379 15.78 29.58 -14.27
CA LEU A 379 14.80 28.49 -14.17
C LEU A 379 15.17 27.22 -14.95
N GLY A 380 16.29 27.17 -15.68
CA GLY A 380 16.77 25.92 -16.30
C GLY A 380 17.91 26.09 -17.32
N GLN A 381 18.42 24.95 -17.81
CA GLN A 381 19.58 24.83 -18.71
C GLN A 381 19.30 23.88 -19.89
N ILE A 382 19.64 24.30 -21.12
CA ILE A 382 19.60 23.46 -22.33
C ILE A 382 21.04 23.16 -22.77
N ARG A 383 21.36 21.87 -22.96
CA ARG A 383 22.65 21.41 -23.49
C ARG A 383 22.46 20.77 -24.86
N GLY A 384 23.02 21.40 -25.90
CA GLY A 384 23.25 20.77 -27.20
C GLY A 384 24.62 20.06 -27.24
N SER A 385 24.97 19.41 -28.36
CA SER A 385 26.30 18.80 -28.55
C SER A 385 27.44 19.81 -28.32
N ASP A 386 27.21 21.08 -28.70
CA ASP A 386 28.23 22.14 -28.71
C ASP A 386 27.77 23.47 -28.08
N SER A 387 26.58 23.53 -27.48
CA SER A 387 25.99 24.79 -27.00
C SER A 387 25.32 24.67 -25.64
N LEU A 388 25.33 25.80 -24.93
CA LEU A 388 24.66 25.97 -23.63
C LEU A 388 23.75 27.20 -23.66
N ALA A 389 22.49 27.04 -23.23
CA ALA A 389 21.53 28.13 -23.08
C ALA A 389 20.85 28.11 -21.71
N PHE A 390 20.64 29.29 -21.14
CA PHE A 390 19.94 29.51 -19.87
C PHE A 390 18.62 30.24 -20.13
N PHE A 391 17.58 29.96 -19.36
CA PHE A 391 16.29 30.63 -19.52
C PHE A 391 15.59 30.99 -18.20
N LYS A 392 14.67 31.95 -18.31
CA LYS A 392 13.78 32.39 -17.22
C LYS A 392 12.33 32.38 -17.70
N LEU A 393 11.40 31.84 -16.91
CA LEU A 393 9.97 32.08 -17.14
C LEU A 393 9.58 33.46 -16.61
N ASN A 394 8.81 34.21 -17.40
CA ASN A 394 8.16 35.42 -16.93
C ASN A 394 6.79 35.10 -16.27
N GLU A 395 6.18 36.09 -15.62
CA GLU A 395 4.87 35.97 -14.94
C GLU A 395 3.71 35.62 -15.89
N SER A 396 3.90 35.74 -17.22
CA SER A 396 2.93 35.34 -18.24
C SER A 396 3.18 33.94 -18.81
N GLY A 397 4.16 33.18 -18.29
CA GLY A 397 4.47 31.81 -18.73
C GLY A 397 5.28 31.69 -20.02
N SER A 398 5.86 32.79 -20.53
CA SER A 398 6.73 32.80 -21.72
C SER A 398 8.21 32.66 -21.33
N LEU A 399 8.96 31.94 -22.18
CA LEU A 399 10.38 31.67 -21.98
C LEU A 399 11.22 32.84 -22.51
N ASN A 400 12.08 33.43 -21.66
CA ASN A 400 13.09 34.38 -22.13
C ASN A 400 14.47 33.74 -22.08
N LEU A 401 15.17 33.69 -23.22
CA LEU A 401 16.56 33.29 -23.28
C LEU A 401 17.44 34.32 -22.54
N LEU A 402 18.20 33.84 -21.56
CA LEU A 402 19.16 34.66 -20.84
C LEU A 402 20.49 34.68 -21.60
N GLY A 403 20.58 35.56 -22.60
CA GLY A 403 21.82 35.85 -23.33
C GLY A 403 22.05 35.04 -24.61
N ASN A 404 23.19 35.29 -25.27
CA ASN A 404 23.60 34.59 -26.49
C ASN A 404 24.09 33.16 -26.16
N PRO A 405 23.80 32.15 -27.01
CA PRO A 405 24.29 30.79 -26.83
C PRO A 405 25.82 30.77 -26.70
N ILE A 406 26.32 30.09 -25.67
CA ILE A 406 27.76 29.97 -25.43
C ILE A 406 28.29 28.84 -26.33
N ASN A 407 29.09 29.19 -27.33
CA ASN A 407 29.59 28.26 -28.37
C ASN A 407 30.92 27.55 -28.00
N SER A 408 31.37 27.60 -26.74
CA SER A 408 32.55 26.83 -26.31
C SER A 408 32.58 26.61 -24.79
N LEU A 409 32.40 25.35 -24.37
CA LEU A 409 32.31 24.94 -22.96
C LEU A 409 33.65 24.91 -22.19
N HIS A 410 34.78 25.14 -22.87
CA HIS A 410 36.12 24.86 -22.30
C HIS A 410 36.53 25.82 -21.17
N SER A 411 35.88 26.98 -21.04
CA SER A 411 36.20 27.98 -20.01
C SER A 411 35.36 27.87 -18.73
N LEU A 412 34.31 27.05 -18.70
CA LEU A 412 33.42 26.89 -17.54
C LEU A 412 33.76 25.67 -16.65
N LEU A 413 34.60 24.74 -17.14
CA LEU A 413 34.80 23.40 -16.58
C LEU A 413 35.99 23.24 -15.61
N ASN A 414 36.58 24.31 -15.08
CA ASN A 414 37.66 24.21 -14.09
C ASN A 414 37.19 24.05 -12.64
N GLY A 415 35.88 23.94 -12.38
CA GLY A 415 35.31 23.63 -11.07
C GLY A 415 34.71 22.23 -11.06
N ALA A 416 35.03 21.43 -10.04
CA ALA A 416 34.62 20.04 -9.88
C ALA A 416 33.14 19.79 -10.21
N ILE A 417 32.88 18.78 -11.04
CA ILE A 417 31.53 18.29 -11.34
C ILE A 417 30.97 17.66 -10.07
N ASP A 418 29.97 18.30 -9.47
CA ASP A 418 29.12 17.65 -8.48
C ASP A 418 28.14 16.72 -9.23
N THR A 419 28.23 15.42 -8.95
CA THR A 419 27.42 14.37 -9.57
C THR A 419 26.05 14.19 -8.92
N THR A 420 25.59 15.09 -8.04
CA THR A 420 24.38 14.92 -7.23
C THR A 420 23.13 15.66 -7.72
N ILE A 421 23.02 15.96 -9.02
CA ILE A 421 21.82 16.62 -9.56
C ILE A 421 20.63 15.64 -9.58
N LYS A 422 19.64 15.86 -8.72
CA LYS A 422 18.33 15.17 -8.70
C LYS A 422 17.23 16.07 -9.26
N PHE A 423 16.35 15.49 -10.08
CA PHE A 423 15.35 16.19 -10.90
C PHE A 423 14.03 16.40 -10.14
N LEU A 424 13.46 17.60 -10.19
CA LEU A 424 12.16 17.92 -9.57
C LEU A 424 11.32 18.80 -10.51
N TYR A 425 10.75 18.20 -11.56
CA TYR A 425 9.67 18.77 -12.43
C TYR A 425 10.06 20.02 -13.27
N PRO A 426 9.52 20.31 -14.49
CA PRO A 426 8.51 19.65 -15.37
C PRO A 426 9.10 19.01 -16.67
N TYR A 427 8.26 18.32 -17.47
CA TYR A 427 8.66 17.59 -18.70
C TYR A 427 8.68 18.46 -19.96
N PHE A 428 9.49 18.05 -20.96
CA PHE A 428 9.68 18.70 -22.25
C PHE A 428 9.30 17.78 -23.42
N VAL A 429 8.58 18.33 -24.40
CA VAL A 429 8.23 17.70 -25.69
C VAL A 429 8.80 18.57 -26.81
N SER A 430 9.81 18.07 -27.52
CA SER A 430 10.30 18.73 -28.76
C SER A 430 9.34 18.43 -29.91
N HIS A 431 8.78 19.46 -30.53
CA HIS A 431 8.16 19.36 -31.85
C HIS A 431 9.00 20.16 -32.85
N GLN A 432 9.62 19.48 -33.83
CA GLN A 432 10.62 20.11 -34.71
C GLN A 432 10.05 21.10 -35.76
N SER A 433 8.74 21.37 -35.78
CA SER A 433 8.12 22.25 -36.79
C SER A 433 7.39 23.48 -36.26
N ASN A 434 6.92 23.47 -35.00
CA ASN A 434 6.05 24.53 -34.44
C ASN A 434 6.49 25.01 -33.04
N GLY A 435 7.76 24.82 -32.71
CA GLY A 435 8.34 25.18 -31.43
C GLY A 435 8.24 24.07 -30.36
N ASN A 436 8.80 24.34 -29.19
CA ASN A 436 8.92 23.35 -28.10
C ASN A 436 7.69 23.42 -27.18
N SER A 437 7.18 22.27 -26.75
CA SER A 437 6.08 22.21 -25.80
C SER A 437 6.55 21.75 -24.42
N PHE A 438 6.14 22.45 -23.36
CA PHE A 438 6.40 22.06 -21.97
C PHE A 438 5.12 21.51 -21.36
N TYR A 439 5.24 20.44 -20.59
CA TYR A 439 4.11 19.95 -19.81
C TYR A 439 4.42 20.02 -18.33
N ASP A 440 3.65 20.86 -17.63
CA ASP A 440 3.62 20.86 -16.18
C ASP A 440 2.56 19.86 -15.69
N ILE A 441 3.03 18.81 -15.02
CA ILE A 441 2.18 17.77 -14.44
C ILE A 441 1.26 18.35 -13.35
N ARG A 442 1.70 19.37 -12.61
CA ARG A 442 0.89 19.96 -11.52
C ARG A 442 -0.34 20.69 -12.05
N SER A 443 -0.15 21.47 -13.11
CA SER A 443 -1.23 22.27 -13.69
C SER A 443 -1.99 21.56 -14.81
N GLY A 444 -1.41 20.51 -15.41
CA GLY A 444 -1.92 19.86 -16.63
C GLY A 444 -1.82 20.75 -17.87
N VAL A 445 -1.13 21.89 -17.77
CA VAL A 445 -1.02 22.89 -18.83
C VAL A 445 0.13 22.53 -19.75
N THR A 446 -0.16 22.55 -21.06
CA THR A 446 0.88 22.47 -22.09
C THR A 446 1.23 23.90 -22.51
N PHE A 447 2.47 24.31 -22.26
CA PHE A 447 3.02 25.56 -22.78
C PHE A 447 3.62 25.28 -24.14
N VAL A 448 3.37 26.13 -25.13
CA VAL A 448 4.01 26.04 -26.44
C VAL A 448 4.88 27.28 -26.59
N ASP A 449 6.18 27.08 -26.68
CA ASP A 449 7.14 28.11 -27.09
C ASP A 449 7.02 28.26 -28.60
N HIS A 450 6.68 29.46 -29.06
CA HIS A 450 6.50 29.77 -30.49
C HIS A 450 7.75 30.41 -31.08
#